data_AF-A0AA51CC75-F1
#
_entry.id   AF-A0AA51CC75-F1
#
_cell.length_a   1.000
_cell.length_b   1.000
_cell.length_c   1.000
_cell.angle_alpha   90.00
_cell.angle_beta   90.00
_cell.angle_gamma   90.00
#
_symmetry.space_group_name_H-M   'P 1'
#
loop_
_entity.id
_entity.type
_entity.pdbx_description
1 polymer ?
#
loop_
_entity_poly.entity_id
_entity_poly.type
_entity_poly.pdbx_seq_one_letter_code
_entity_poly.pdbx_strand_id
1 'polypeptide(L)'
;MKIKDERVEQTKNKIGTELMQLMYLFIVLSFVVKGLYFKMDLSQCLTEYVILIATPIYQMVRSHQLGVVFSTHPKEQMTLKKNIISAIVGIVVFYFFWLSSGKQVSKEFAVGYITTYLLLFFLIRIAVVRMEERRKEKLEKEYED
;
A
#
# COMPACT_ATOMS: atom_id res chain seq x y z
N MET A 1 -12.76 27.44 -29.48
CA MET A 1 -12.54 26.87 -28.13
C MET A 1 -13.42 25.64 -28.01
N LYS A 2 -12.89 24.41 -28.17
CA LYS A 2 -13.69 23.18 -28.03
C LYS A 2 -14.01 23.04 -26.54
N ILE A 3 -15.28 23.08 -26.16
CA ILE A 3 -15.73 22.72 -24.82
C ILE A 3 -15.29 21.27 -24.61
N LYS A 4 -14.21 21.10 -23.85
CA LYS A 4 -13.69 19.79 -23.50
C LYS A 4 -14.70 19.23 -22.50
N ASP A 5 -15.44 18.22 -22.93
CA ASP A 5 -16.52 17.66 -22.13
C ASP A 5 -15.91 17.00 -20.88
N GLU A 6 -16.04 17.68 -19.75
CA GLU A 6 -15.48 17.28 -18.46
C GLU A 6 -15.91 15.84 -18.11
N ARG A 7 -17.13 15.44 -18.50
CA ARG A 7 -17.65 14.08 -18.27
C ARG A 7 -16.87 13.04 -19.06
N VAL A 8 -16.48 13.35 -20.29
CA VAL A 8 -15.69 12.46 -21.15
C VAL A 8 -14.27 12.32 -20.61
N GLU A 9 -13.69 13.41 -20.11
CA GLU A 9 -12.35 13.38 -19.49
C GLU A 9 -12.33 12.62 -18.16
N GLN A 10 -13.34 12.83 -17.31
CA GLN A 10 -13.52 12.05 -16.08
C GLN A 10 -13.68 10.55 -16.37
N THR A 11 -14.45 10.19 -17.40
CA THR A 11 -14.64 8.78 -17.79
C THR A 11 -13.33 8.16 -18.28
N LYS A 12 -12.54 8.88 -19.09
CA LYS A 12 -11.21 8.42 -19.52
C LYS A 12 -10.25 8.23 -18.35
N ASN A 13 -10.22 9.17 -17.41
CA ASN A 13 -9.38 9.07 -16.22
C ASN A 13 -9.79 7.88 -15.32
N LYS A 14 -11.09 7.61 -15.23
CA LYS A 14 -11.62 6.45 -14.50
C LYS A 14 -11.16 5.13 -15.14
N ILE A 15 -11.32 4.97 -16.46
CA ILE A 15 -10.87 3.78 -17.20
C ILE A 15 -9.36 3.59 -17.02
N GLY A 16 -8.57 4.67 -17.12
CA GLY A 16 -7.13 4.62 -16.87
C GLY A 16 -6.78 4.17 -15.45
N THR A 17 -7.54 4.64 -14.45
CA THR A 17 -7.35 4.25 -13.04
C THR A 17 -7.67 2.77 -12.83
N GLU A 18 -8.77 2.27 -13.39
CA GLU A 18 -9.16 0.85 -13.32
C GLU A 18 -8.11 -0.04 -13.98
N LEU A 19 -7.59 0.37 -15.14
CA LEU A 19 -6.52 -0.35 -15.84
C LEU A 19 -5.23 -0.41 -14.99
N MET A 20 -4.82 0.71 -14.38
CA MET A 20 -3.65 0.76 -13.51
C MET A 20 -3.81 -0.13 -12.28
N GLN A 21 -5.00 -0.16 -11.67
CA GLN A 21 -5.30 -1.06 -10.55
C GLN A 21 -5.18 -2.53 -10.96
N LEU A 22 -5.69 -2.88 -12.14
CA LEU A 22 -5.65 -4.23 -12.67
C LEU A 22 -4.21 -4.67 -13.04
N MET A 23 -3.40 -3.77 -13.61
CA MET A 23 -1.97 -3.99 -13.84
C MET A 23 -1.22 -4.22 -12.53
N TYR A 24 -1.47 -3.39 -11.53
CA TYR A 24 -0.83 -3.54 -10.21
C TYR A 24 -1.22 -4.87 -9.56
N LEU A 25 -2.48 -5.29 -9.67
CA LEU A 25 -2.94 -6.60 -9.20
C LEU A 25 -2.18 -7.75 -9.89
N PHE A 26 -1.97 -7.68 -11.21
CA PHE A 26 -1.18 -8.69 -11.91
C PHE A 26 0.27 -8.75 -11.46
N ILE A 27 0.89 -7.61 -11.12
CA ILE A 27 2.26 -7.58 -10.58
C ILE A 27 2.31 -8.25 -9.20
N VAL A 28 1.34 -7.95 -8.33
CA VAL A 28 1.20 -8.62 -7.02
C VAL A 28 1.04 -10.13 -7.22
N LEU A 29 0.15 -10.56 -8.11
CA LEU A 29 -0.08 -11.98 -8.41
C LEU A 29 1.18 -12.64 -8.99
N SER A 30 1.88 -11.98 -9.92
CA SER A 30 3.15 -12.45 -10.49
C SER A 30 4.19 -12.68 -9.40
N PHE A 31 4.37 -11.72 -8.49
CA PHE A 31 5.27 -11.83 -7.35
C PHE A 31 4.91 -13.02 -6.45
N VAL A 32 3.61 -13.16 -6.13
CA VAL A 32 3.10 -14.27 -5.31
C VAL A 32 3.34 -15.62 -5.97
N VAL A 33 3.04 -15.77 -7.27
CA VAL A 33 3.24 -17.03 -8.00
C VAL A 33 4.73 -17.38 -8.11
N LYS A 34 5.59 -16.41 -8.41
CA LYS A 34 7.06 -16.61 -8.47
C LYS A 34 7.65 -17.01 -7.12
N GLY A 35 7.24 -16.32 -6.05
CA GLY A 35 7.68 -16.65 -4.70
C GLY A 35 7.15 -18.00 -4.19
N LEU A 36 5.94 -18.40 -4.62
CA LEU A 36 5.32 -19.65 -4.16
C LEU A 36 5.66 -20.88 -4.98
N TYR A 37 5.30 -20.81 -6.25
CA TYR A 37 5.26 -21.99 -7.11
C TYR A 37 6.66 -22.29 -7.62
N PHE A 38 7.38 -21.24 -8.00
CA PHE A 38 8.73 -21.34 -8.52
C PHE A 38 9.80 -21.27 -7.42
N LYS A 39 9.41 -20.98 -6.16
CA LYS A 39 10.32 -20.82 -5.00
C LYS A 39 11.52 -19.92 -5.31
N MET A 40 11.28 -18.88 -6.12
CA MET A 40 12.32 -17.95 -6.53
C MET A 40 12.69 -17.03 -5.38
N ASP A 41 13.98 -16.70 -5.29
CA ASP A 41 14.48 -15.76 -4.30
C ASP A 41 14.12 -14.30 -4.67
N LEU A 42 14.17 -13.40 -3.68
CA LEU A 42 13.86 -11.97 -3.85
C LEU A 42 14.72 -11.31 -4.94
N SER A 43 15.96 -11.77 -5.08
CA SER A 43 16.89 -11.33 -6.13
C SER A 43 16.34 -11.57 -7.55
N GLN A 44 15.54 -12.62 -7.74
CA GLN A 44 14.94 -12.98 -9.02
C GLN A 44 13.58 -12.30 -9.26
N CYS A 45 12.97 -11.74 -8.22
CA CYS A 45 11.71 -10.99 -8.28
C CYS A 45 11.93 -9.48 -8.03
N LEU A 46 13.14 -8.98 -8.34
CA LEU A 46 13.54 -7.60 -8.07
C LEU A 46 12.62 -6.59 -8.75
N THR A 47 12.21 -6.85 -10.00
CA THR A 47 11.36 -5.93 -10.77
C THR A 47 9.99 -5.77 -10.12
N GLU A 48 9.33 -6.88 -9.76
CA GLU A 48 8.05 -6.84 -9.05
C GLU A 48 8.20 -6.13 -7.71
N TYR A 49 9.25 -6.46 -6.96
CA TYR A 49 9.53 -5.83 -5.67
C TYR A 49 9.72 -4.31 -5.80
N VAL A 50 10.53 -3.86 -6.76
CA VAL A 50 10.75 -2.43 -7.05
C VAL A 50 9.44 -1.75 -7.40
N ILE A 51 8.59 -2.35 -8.24
CA ILE A 51 7.30 -1.73 -8.61
C ILE A 51 6.36 -1.65 -7.41
N LEU A 52 6.29 -2.70 -6.57
CA LEU A 52 5.43 -2.73 -5.38
C LEU A 52 5.82 -1.68 -4.34
N ILE A 53 7.10 -1.32 -4.25
CA ILE A 53 7.60 -0.28 -3.34
C ILE A 53 7.56 1.11 -3.99
N ALA A 54 7.96 1.24 -5.25
CA ALA A 54 8.01 2.52 -5.95
C ALA A 54 6.62 3.11 -6.19
N THR A 55 5.62 2.27 -6.46
CA THR A 55 4.24 2.72 -6.72
C THR A 55 3.64 3.53 -5.55
N PRO A 56 3.58 3.01 -4.31
CA PRO A 56 3.04 3.79 -3.18
C PRO A 56 3.90 5.02 -2.86
N ILE A 57 5.23 4.95 -3.04
CA ILE A 57 6.11 6.12 -2.84
C ILE A 57 5.80 7.21 -3.87
N TYR A 58 5.71 6.85 -5.15
CA TYR A 58 5.35 7.78 -6.22
C TYR A 58 3.98 8.41 -5.97
N GLN A 59 2.98 7.59 -5.60
CA GLN A 59 1.65 8.07 -5.23
C GLN A 59 1.71 9.08 -4.08
N MET A 60 2.46 8.79 -3.02
CA MET A 60 2.66 9.70 -1.90
C MET A 60 3.29 11.03 -2.35
N VAL A 61 4.42 10.99 -3.05
CA VAL A 61 5.12 12.21 -3.52
C VAL A 61 4.25 13.02 -4.48
N ARG A 62 3.59 12.36 -5.43
CA ARG A 62 2.76 13.04 -6.43
C ARG A 62 1.52 13.65 -5.81
N SER A 63 0.90 12.99 -4.81
CA SER A 63 -0.22 13.59 -4.11
C SER A 63 0.22 14.85 -3.38
N HIS A 64 1.40 14.85 -2.75
CA HIS A 64 2.00 16.05 -2.14
C HIS A 64 2.17 17.18 -3.14
N GLN A 65 2.73 16.91 -4.32
CA GLN A 65 2.91 17.91 -5.37
C GLN A 65 1.58 18.50 -5.88
N LEU A 66 0.53 17.68 -5.93
CA LEU A 66 -0.79 18.09 -6.44
C LEU A 66 -1.70 18.70 -5.36
N GLY A 67 -1.26 18.79 -4.11
CA GLY A 67 -2.10 19.30 -3.02
C GLY A 67 -3.32 18.41 -2.71
N VAL A 68 -3.40 17.20 -3.27
CA VAL A 68 -4.54 16.30 -3.09
C VAL A 68 -4.25 15.35 -1.93
N VAL A 69 -5.19 15.27 -0.98
CA VAL A 69 -5.18 14.25 0.07
C VAL A 69 -5.88 13.00 -0.46
N PHE A 70 -5.27 11.83 -0.32
CA PHE A 70 -5.89 10.56 -0.77
C PHE A 70 -7.16 10.21 0.00
N SER A 71 -7.30 10.79 1.19
CA SER A 71 -8.25 10.38 2.20
C SER A 71 -9.00 11.59 2.72
N THR A 72 -10.25 11.78 2.31
CA THR A 72 -11.12 12.83 2.85
C THR A 72 -11.34 12.64 4.36
N HIS A 73 -11.26 11.39 4.84
CA HIS A 73 -11.36 11.00 6.25
C HIS A 73 -10.20 10.07 6.68
N PRO A 74 -9.02 10.62 7.03
CA PRO A 74 -7.86 9.83 7.49
C PRO A 74 -8.17 8.98 8.74
N LYS A 75 -8.98 9.53 9.68
CA LYS A 75 -9.45 8.79 10.88
C LYS A 75 -10.36 7.62 10.55
N GLU A 76 -11.17 7.73 9.51
CA GLU A 76 -12.06 6.64 9.09
C GLU A 76 -11.27 5.49 8.46
N GLN A 77 -10.08 5.75 7.91
CA GLN A 77 -9.16 4.70 7.46
C GLN A 77 -8.58 3.86 8.62
N MET A 78 -8.58 4.39 9.85
CA MET A 78 -8.25 3.63 11.07
C MET A 78 -9.41 2.77 11.59
N THR A 79 -10.41 2.44 10.76
CA THR A 79 -11.45 1.50 11.21
C THR A 79 -10.78 0.22 11.71
N LEU A 80 -11.11 -0.21 12.94
CA LEU A 80 -10.52 -1.41 13.56
C LEU A 80 -10.59 -2.61 12.61
N LYS A 81 -11.68 -2.74 11.85
CA LYS A 81 -11.85 -3.77 10.80
C LYS A 81 -10.77 -3.71 9.72
N LYS A 82 -10.50 -2.52 9.14
CA LYS A 82 -9.49 -2.34 8.09
C LYS A 82 -8.08 -2.58 8.61
N ASN A 83 -7.79 -2.11 9.83
CA ASN A 83 -6.50 -2.33 10.48
C ASN A 83 -6.25 -3.82 10.76
N ILE A 84 -7.25 -4.53 11.32
CA ILE A 84 -7.18 -5.98 11.56
C ILE A 84 -6.98 -6.73 10.23
N ILE A 85 -7.74 -6.40 9.19
CA ILE A 85 -7.58 -7.02 7.86
C ILE A 85 -6.15 -6.81 7.35
N SER A 86 -5.62 -5.59 7.40
CA SER A 86 -4.25 -5.32 6.93
C SER A 86 -3.16 -6.01 7.78
N ALA A 87 -3.35 -6.13 9.09
CA ALA A 87 -2.44 -6.85 9.96
C ALA A 87 -2.47 -8.36 9.69
N ILE A 88 -3.66 -8.94 9.48
CA ILE A 88 -3.83 -10.36 9.11
C ILE A 88 -3.16 -10.63 7.76
N VAL A 89 -3.38 -9.78 6.75
CA VAL A 89 -2.72 -9.91 5.44
C VAL A 89 -1.20 -9.91 5.60
N GLY A 90 -0.67 -9.01 6.43
CA GLY A 90 0.75 -8.96 6.75
C GLY A 90 1.30 -10.25 7.37
N ILE A 91 0.59 -10.80 8.36
CA ILE A 91 0.96 -12.06 9.01
C ILE A 91 0.89 -13.22 8.01
N VAL A 92 -0.12 -13.26 7.15
CA VAL A 92 -0.27 -14.30 6.12
C VAL A 92 0.90 -14.23 5.13
N VAL A 93 1.22 -13.04 4.61
CA VAL A 93 2.35 -12.83 3.69
C VAL A 93 3.67 -13.24 4.36
N PHE A 94 3.84 -12.93 5.64
CA PHE A 94 5.02 -13.34 6.41
C PHE A 94 5.12 -14.86 6.58
N TYR A 95 4.04 -15.50 7.04
CA TYR A 95 3.98 -16.96 7.22
C TYR A 95 4.25 -17.71 5.91
N PHE A 96 3.80 -17.11 4.81
CA PHE A 96 3.97 -17.62 3.48
C PHE A 96 5.40 -17.46 2.94
N PHE A 97 6.03 -16.31 3.20
CA PHE A 97 7.45 -16.10 2.92
C PHE A 97 8.34 -17.06 3.73
N TRP A 98 7.96 -17.32 4.98
CA TRP A 98 8.61 -18.33 5.82
C TRP A 98 8.55 -19.73 5.20
N LEU A 99 7.37 -20.15 4.74
CA LEU A 99 7.20 -21.46 4.07
C LEU A 99 8.08 -21.57 2.83
N SER A 100 8.21 -20.50 2.04
CA SER A 100 9.07 -20.48 0.86
C SER A 100 10.57 -20.49 1.19
N SER A 101 10.95 -19.85 2.30
CA SER A 101 12.35 -19.74 2.74
C SER A 101 12.99 -21.06 3.22
N GLY A 102 12.19 -22.10 3.51
CA GLY A 102 12.68 -23.43 3.91
C GLY A 102 13.45 -23.49 5.24
N LYS A 103 13.58 -22.36 5.95
CA LYS A 103 14.30 -22.25 7.22
C LYS A 103 13.38 -22.65 8.36
N GLN A 104 13.77 -23.70 9.10
CA GLN A 104 13.11 -24.02 10.36
C GLN A 104 13.56 -23.03 11.42
N VAL A 105 12.69 -22.07 11.72
CA VAL A 105 12.90 -21.11 12.81
C VAL A 105 12.06 -21.56 14.00
N SER A 106 12.64 -21.49 15.21
CA SER A 106 11.99 -22.00 16.42
C SER A 106 10.74 -21.19 16.77
N LYS A 107 9.83 -21.78 17.57
CA LYS A 107 8.59 -21.12 18.01
C LYS A 107 8.86 -19.79 18.73
N GLU A 108 9.94 -19.72 19.50
CA GLU A 108 10.34 -18.52 20.25
C GLU A 108 10.74 -17.38 19.30
N PHE A 109 11.54 -17.68 18.27
CA PHE A 109 11.89 -16.70 17.25
C PHE A 109 10.66 -16.27 16.44
N ALA A 110 9.75 -17.19 16.09
CA ALA A 110 8.52 -16.85 15.38
C ALA A 110 7.65 -15.84 16.14
N VAL A 111 7.48 -16.04 17.45
CA VAL A 111 6.73 -15.12 18.32
C VAL A 111 7.40 -13.75 18.39
N GLY A 112 8.73 -13.71 18.52
CA GLY A 112 9.50 -12.47 18.50
C GLY A 112 9.34 -11.69 17.20
N TYR A 113 9.39 -12.36 16.04
CA TYR A 113 9.19 -11.72 14.74
C TYR A 113 7.78 -11.16 14.57
N ILE A 114 6.74 -11.95 14.88
CA ILE A 114 5.34 -11.50 14.79
C ILE A 114 5.11 -10.29 15.70
N THR A 115 5.66 -10.33 16.90
CA THR A 115 5.55 -9.22 17.86
C THR A 115 6.23 -7.96 17.34
N THR A 116 7.45 -8.09 16.81
CA THR A 116 8.20 -6.98 16.20
C THR A 116 7.46 -6.41 14.98
N TYR A 117 6.90 -7.28 14.14
CA TYR A 117 6.10 -6.88 12.98
C TYR A 117 4.86 -6.09 13.39
N LEU A 118 4.09 -6.59 14.35
CA LEU A 118 2.88 -5.91 14.82
C LEU A 118 3.21 -4.53 15.40
N LEU A 119 4.25 -4.42 16.22
CA LEU A 119 4.69 -3.14 16.78
C LEU A 119 5.07 -2.14 15.67
N LEU A 120 5.92 -2.53 14.73
CA LEU A 120 6.31 -1.68 13.60
C LEU A 120 5.11 -1.30 12.73
N PHE A 121 4.22 -2.25 12.46
CA PHE A 121 3.02 -2.04 11.66
C PHE A 121 2.12 -0.96 12.29
N PHE A 122 1.82 -1.07 13.59
CA PHE A 122 1.00 -0.07 14.28
C PHE A 122 1.69 1.30 14.35
N LEU A 123 3.00 1.34 14.59
CA LEU A 123 3.76 2.60 14.62
C LEU A 123 3.73 3.32 13.26
N ILE A 124 3.99 2.61 12.17
CA ILE A 124 3.94 3.16 10.82
C ILE A 124 2.52 3.64 10.50
N ARG A 125 1.50 2.86 10.84
CA ARG A 125 0.09 3.24 10.62
C ARG A 125 -0.28 4.52 11.35
N ILE A 126 0.08 4.63 12.63
CA ILE A 126 -0.17 5.84 13.43
C ILE A 126 0.56 7.03 12.82
N ALA A 127 1.81 6.86 12.40
CA ALA A 127 2.60 7.91 11.77
C ALA A 127 1.95 8.41 10.46
N VAL A 128 1.55 7.49 9.58
CA VAL A 128 0.89 7.82 8.31
C VAL A 128 -0.42 8.57 8.53
N VAL A 129 -1.28 8.09 9.45
CA VAL A 129 -2.57 8.75 9.72
C VAL A 129 -2.36 10.14 10.30
N ARG A 130 -1.41 10.30 11.23
CA ARG A 130 -1.09 11.60 11.82
C ARG A 130 -0.49 12.58 10.81
N MET A 131 0.28 12.09 9.83
CA MET A 131 0.77 12.89 8.71
C MET A 131 -0.38 13.35 7.81
N GLU A 132 -1.30 12.45 7.46
CA GLU A 132 -2.47 12.76 6.63
C GLU A 132 -3.42 13.77 7.32
N GLU A 133 -3.65 13.66 8.63
CA GLU A 133 -4.46 14.63 9.39
C GLU A 133 -3.86 16.03 9.37
N ARG A 134 -2.59 16.18 9.74
CA ARG A 134 -1.90 17.48 9.72
C ARG A 134 -1.91 18.09 8.33
N ARG A 135 -1.84 17.25 7.29
CA ARG A 135 -1.86 17.69 5.91
C ARG A 135 -3.24 18.20 5.51
N LYS A 136 -4.30 17.47 5.88
CA LYS A 136 -5.68 17.89 5.66
C LYS A 136 -5.95 19.25 6.33
N GLU A 137 -5.57 19.41 7.60
CA GLU A 137 -5.73 20.68 8.34
C GLU A 137 -4.96 21.85 7.71
N LYS A 138 -3.77 21.61 7.14
CA LYS A 138 -3.01 22.66 6.44
C LYS A 138 -3.69 23.10 5.14
N LEU A 139 -4.20 22.13 4.37
CA LEU A 139 -4.88 22.42 3.11
C LEU A 139 -6.22 23.13 3.37
N GLU A 140 -7.00 22.70 4.35
CA GLU A 140 -8.26 23.37 4.72
C GLU A 140 -8.03 24.84 5.07
N LYS A 141 -6.97 25.16 5.83
CA LYS A 141 -6.59 26.55 6.13
C LYS A 141 -6.18 27.36 4.90
N GLU A 142 -5.42 26.75 3.98
CA GLU A 142 -4.95 27.42 2.75
C GLU A 142 -6.09 27.72 1.75
N TYR A 143 -7.22 26.99 1.82
CA TYR A 143 -8.39 27.26 0.97
C TYR A 143 -9.46 28.14 1.64
N GLU A 144 -9.39 28.36 2.96
CA GLU A 144 -10.29 29.25 3.71
C GLU A 144 -9.79 30.71 3.76
N ASP A 145 -8.49 30.94 3.61
CA ASP A 145 -7.85 32.27 3.46
C ASP A 145 -7.91 32.80 2.01
#